data_AF-A0A8I2FXU7-F1
#
_entry.id   AF-A0A8I2FXU7-F1
#
_cell.length_a   1.000
_cell.length_b   1.000
_cell.length_c   1.000
_cell.angle_alpha   90.00
_cell.angle_beta   90.00
_cell.angle_gamma   90.00
#
_symmetry.space_group_name_H-M   'P 1'
#
loop_
_entity.id
_entity.type
_entity.pdbx_description
1 polymer ?
#
loop_
_entity_poly.entity_id
_entity_poly.type
_entity_poly.pdbx_seq_one_letter_code
_entity_poly.pdbx_strand_id
1 'polypeptide(L)'
;MTLAAELVYTLWSNYEYEFYSEILQRNMRNTLILALGMELGLYNLFKTKSDWFLRLGYRLDPQPVTEPEMSLKGLTGGIGMRAGRVYLDAGAIYITGSYQGIKQKHWVLNGTMQLRLGRK
;
A
#
# COMPACT_ATOMS: atom_id res chain seq x y z
N MET A 1 -13.63 -7.02 -13.55
CA MET A 1 -12.29 -6.42 -13.38
C MET A 1 -12.49 -4.96 -13.00
N THR A 2 -11.75 -4.49 -12.02
CA THR A 2 -11.81 -3.12 -11.52
C THR A 2 -10.41 -2.52 -11.58
N LEU A 3 -10.29 -1.26 -12.01
CA LEU A 3 -9.04 -0.51 -12.00
C LEU A 3 -9.16 0.64 -10.99
N ALA A 4 -8.06 0.95 -10.31
CA ALA A 4 -7.97 2.05 -9.37
C ALA A 4 -6.65 2.80 -9.56
N ALA A 5 -6.71 4.12 -9.38
CA ALA A 5 -5.55 5.00 -9.38
C ALA A 5 -5.69 6.00 -8.23
N GLU A 6 -4.58 6.30 -7.56
CA GLU A 6 -4.51 7.24 -6.46
C GLU A 6 -3.33 8.19 -6.67
N LEU A 7 -3.60 9.46 -6.39
CA LEU A 7 -2.62 10.55 -6.38
C LEU A 7 -2.69 11.21 -5.00
N VAL A 8 -1.58 11.21 -4.27
CA VAL A 8 -1.51 11.87 -2.95
C VAL A 8 -0.41 12.92 -2.99
N TYR A 9 -0.81 14.19 -2.90
CA TYR A 9 0.13 15.29 -2.75
C TYR A 9 0.26 15.66 -1.27
N THR A 10 1.50 15.67 -0.74
CA THR A 10 1.76 15.96 0.67
C THR A 10 2.70 17.15 0.82
N LEU A 11 2.28 18.13 1.62
CA LEU A 11 2.98 19.40 1.87
C LEU A 11 4.04 19.29 2.99
N TRP A 12 5.02 18.41 2.81
CA TRP A 12 6.08 18.20 3.81
C TRP A 12 7.01 19.41 4.02
N SER A 13 7.08 20.35 3.08
CA SER A 13 7.89 21.58 3.24
C SER A 13 7.44 22.46 4.40
N ASN A 14 6.19 22.30 4.88
CA ASN A 14 5.65 23.01 6.03
C ASN A 14 5.73 22.18 7.33
N TYR A 15 6.41 21.03 7.31
CA TYR A 15 6.51 20.16 8.48
C TYR A 15 7.47 20.75 9.51
N GLU A 16 6.90 21.10 10.67
CA GLU A 16 7.65 21.56 11.84
C GLU A 16 7.61 20.48 12.92
N TYR A 17 8.78 20.21 13.52
CA TYR A 17 8.89 19.25 14.62
C TYR A 17 9.30 19.99 15.89
N GLU A 18 8.41 20.00 16.88
CA GLU A 18 8.72 20.56 18.21
C GLU A 18 9.40 19.49 19.07
N PHE A 19 10.62 19.78 19.53
CA PHE A 19 11.41 18.90 20.39
C PHE A 19 11.92 19.68 21.59
N TYR A 20 11.49 19.29 22.80
CA TYR A 20 11.80 20.03 24.04
C TYR A 20 11.49 21.54 23.97
N SER A 21 10.37 21.92 23.35
CA SER A 21 9.95 23.32 23.14
C SER A 21 10.81 24.11 22.13
N GLU A 22 11.69 23.45 21.39
CA GLU A 22 12.41 24.03 20.25
C GLU A 22 11.75 23.59 18.94
N ILE A 23 11.47 24.53 18.04
CA ILE A 23 10.96 24.24 16.70
C ILE A 23 12.16 23.88 15.81
N LEU A 24 12.31 22.61 15.47
CA LEU A 24 13.32 22.13 14.55
C LEU A 24 12.74 22.05 13.14
N GLN A 25 13.26 22.88 12.24
CA GLN A 25 12.98 22.75 10.82
C GLN A 25 13.74 21.56 10.25
N ARG A 26 13.03 20.69 9.53
CA ARG A 26 13.62 19.58 8.78
C ARG A 26 13.68 19.98 7.31
N ASN A 27 14.79 19.68 6.64
CA ASN A 27 14.92 19.88 5.20
C ASN A 27 14.07 18.84 4.45
N MET A 28 12.79 19.16 4.26
CA MET A 28 11.81 18.33 3.57
C MET A 28 11.22 19.04 2.36
N ARG A 29 10.85 18.26 1.36
CA ARG A 29 10.20 18.72 0.13
C ARG A 29 8.82 18.09 -0.01
N ASN A 30 7.92 18.79 -0.69
CA ASN A 30 6.60 18.26 -1.00
C ASN A 30 6.72 17.01 -1.89
N THR A 31 5.83 16.05 -1.69
CA THR A 31 5.86 14.77 -2.40
C THR A 31 4.56 14.54 -3.13
N LEU A 32 4.63 13.86 -4.27
CA LEU A 32 3.49 13.36 -5.01
C LEU A 32 3.63 11.84 -5.12
N ILE A 33 2.78 11.13 -4.40
CA ILE A 33 2.72 9.66 -4.40
C ILE A 33 1.74 9.25 -5.48
N LEU A 34 2.14 8.26 -6.27
CA LEU A 34 1.33 7.67 -7.32
C LEU A 34 1.09 6.20 -6.97
N ALA A 35 -0.16 5.74 -7.01
CA ALA A 35 -0.47 4.32 -6.90
C ALA A 35 -1.47 3.90 -7.98
N LEU A 36 -1.23 2.73 -8.57
CA LEU A 36 -2.09 2.10 -9.56
C LEU A 36 -2.39 0.68 -9.11
N GLY A 37 -3.62 0.23 -9.31
CA GLY A 37 -4.06 -1.10 -8.90
C GLY A 37 -5.14 -1.66 -9.81
N MET A 38 -5.21 -2.99 -9.83
CA MET A 38 -6.27 -3.72 -10.49
C MET A 38 -6.78 -4.85 -9.59
N GLU A 39 -8.07 -5.13 -9.70
CA GLU A 39 -8.73 -6.27 -9.09
C GLU A 39 -9.41 -7.13 -10.14
N LEU A 40 -9.15 -8.43 -10.10
CA LEU A 40 -9.79 -9.44 -10.93
C LEU A 40 -10.64 -10.36 -10.05
N GLY A 41 -11.96 -10.22 -10.16
CA GLY A 41 -12.92 -11.16 -9.57
C GLY A 41 -12.96 -12.48 -10.34
N LEU A 42 -12.79 -13.58 -9.62
CA LEU A 42 -12.82 -14.97 -10.10
C LEU A 42 -14.04 -15.67 -9.50
N TYR A 43 -15.21 -15.34 -10.05
CA TYR A 43 -16.50 -15.87 -9.57
C TYR A 43 -16.74 -17.29 -10.10
N ASN A 44 -17.29 -18.16 -9.26
CA ASN A 44 -17.67 -19.55 -9.60
C ASN A 44 -16.52 -20.43 -10.15
N LEU A 45 -15.25 -20.05 -9.95
CA LEU A 45 -14.10 -20.73 -10.55
C LEU A 45 -14.00 -22.22 -10.19
N PHE A 46 -14.54 -22.62 -9.02
CA PHE A 46 -14.47 -23.99 -8.52
C PHE A 46 -15.83 -24.68 -8.40
N LYS A 47 -16.89 -24.18 -9.04
CA LYS A 47 -18.28 -24.62 -8.81
C LYS A 47 -18.70 -24.56 -7.32
N THR A 48 -17.94 -23.84 -6.51
CA THR A 48 -18.19 -23.57 -5.10
C THR A 48 -19.00 -22.29 -4.97
N LYS A 49 -19.71 -22.11 -3.84
CA LYS A 49 -20.34 -20.84 -3.45
C LYS A 49 -19.34 -19.84 -2.88
N SER A 50 -18.12 -19.82 -3.42
CA SER A 50 -17.07 -18.89 -3.00
C SER A 50 -16.64 -18.00 -4.14
N ASP A 51 -16.49 -16.72 -3.81
CA ASP A 51 -15.99 -15.69 -4.72
C ASP A 51 -14.53 -15.43 -4.36
N TRP A 52 -13.65 -15.49 -5.36
CA TRP A 52 -12.24 -15.17 -5.21
C TRP A 52 -11.93 -13.85 -5.91
N PHE A 53 -10.92 -13.14 -5.44
CA PHE A 53 -10.46 -11.91 -6.07
C PHE A 53 -8.94 -11.82 -5.96
N LEU A 54 -8.29 -11.48 -7.07
CA LEU A 54 -6.86 -11.26 -7.15
C LEU A 54 -6.59 -9.77 -7.33
N ARG A 55 -5.61 -9.25 -6.61
CA ARG A 55 -5.17 -7.85 -6.67
C ARG A 55 -3.72 -7.76 -7.06
N LEU A 56 -3.41 -6.80 -7.92
CA LEU A 56 -2.05 -6.41 -8.27
C LEU A 56 -1.97 -4.89 -8.29
N GLY A 57 -0.83 -4.35 -7.92
CA GLY A 57 -0.63 -2.91 -7.96
C GLY A 57 0.82 -2.49 -7.92
N TYR A 58 1.02 -1.20 -8.17
CA TYR A 58 2.30 -0.54 -8.15
C TYR A 58 2.18 0.80 -7.44
N ARG A 59 3.19 1.15 -6.65
CA ARG A 59 3.29 2.41 -5.91
C ARG A 59 4.64 3.06 -6.17
N LEU A 60 4.63 4.35 -6.48
CA LEU A 60 5.81 5.22 -6.51
C LEU A 60 5.67 6.27 -5.42
N ASP A 61 6.64 6.30 -4.51
CA ASP A 61 6.58 7.08 -3.29
C ASP A 61 7.91 7.85 -3.10
N PRO A 62 8.04 9.05 -3.70
CA PRO A 62 9.14 9.95 -3.44
C PRO A 62 9.19 10.28 -1.94
N GLN A 63 10.34 10.06 -1.30
CA GLN A 63 10.47 10.36 0.11
C GLN A 63 10.63 11.87 0.33
N PRO A 64 10.10 12.40 1.45
CA PRO A 64 10.06 13.84 1.70
C PRO A 64 11.41 14.43 2.08
N VAL A 65 12.37 13.62 2.52
CA VAL A 65 13.71 14.11 2.85
C VAL A 65 14.40 14.61 1.57
N THR A 66 14.92 15.84 1.60
CA THR A 66 15.62 16.44 0.45
C THR A 66 16.97 15.77 0.20
N GLU A 67 17.72 15.50 1.27
CA GLU A 67 19.02 14.83 1.24
C GLU A 67 19.09 13.83 2.40
N PRO A 68 19.18 12.51 2.14
CA PRO A 68 19.27 11.86 0.83
C PRO A 68 18.00 11.96 -0.03
N GLU A 69 18.13 12.35 -1.31
CA GLU A 69 17.02 12.22 -2.26
C GLU A 69 16.79 10.74 -2.58
N MET A 70 15.63 10.22 -2.18
CA MET A 70 15.26 8.84 -2.46
C MET A 70 13.79 8.70 -2.86
N SER A 71 13.49 7.62 -3.56
CA SER A 71 12.12 7.22 -3.90
C SER A 71 11.96 5.74 -3.66
N LEU A 72 10.85 5.37 -3.02
CA LEU A 72 10.44 4.00 -2.80
C LEU A 72 9.49 3.57 -3.91
N LYS A 73 9.71 2.36 -4.42
CA LYS A 73 8.87 1.71 -5.43
C LYS A 73 8.34 0.41 -4.87
N GLY A 74 7.03 0.22 -4.89
CA GLY A 74 6.37 -0.94 -4.35
C GLY A 74 5.60 -1.72 -5.42
N LEU A 75 5.78 -3.03 -5.47
CA LEU A 75 4.85 -3.94 -6.16
C LEU A 75 3.97 -4.62 -5.12
N THR A 76 2.65 -4.50 -5.30
CA THR A 76 1.66 -5.12 -4.41
C THR A 76 1.00 -6.30 -5.09
N GLY A 77 0.70 -7.33 -4.31
CA GLY A 77 -0.09 -8.47 -4.71
C GLY A 77 -1.04 -8.85 -3.60
N GLY A 78 -2.23 -9.33 -3.93
CA GLY A 78 -3.20 -9.74 -2.94
C GLY A 78 -4.17 -10.77 -3.48
N ILE A 79 -4.75 -11.51 -2.55
CA ILE A 79 -5.81 -12.47 -2.80
C ILE A 79 -6.85 -12.31 -1.71
N GLY A 80 -8.12 -12.41 -2.07
CA GLY A 80 -9.17 -12.57 -1.10
C GLY A 80 -10.21 -13.57 -1.54
N MET A 81 -10.97 -14.02 -0.55
CA MET A 81 -12.03 -15.00 -0.71
C MET A 81 -13.21 -14.61 0.15
N ARG A 82 -14.40 -14.73 -0.42
CA ARG A 82 -15.67 -14.69 0.29
C ARG A 82 -16.34 -16.04 0.20
N ALA A 83 -16.62 -16.66 1.34
CA ALA A 83 -17.31 -17.94 1.43
C ALA A 83 -18.40 -17.87 2.52
N GLY A 84 -19.64 -17.60 2.11
CA GLY A 84 -20.77 -17.45 3.03
C GLY A 84 -20.57 -16.31 4.03
N ARG A 85 -20.25 -16.65 5.29
CA ARG A 85 -20.04 -15.70 6.40
C ARG A 85 -18.57 -15.35 6.63
N VAL A 86 -17.66 -16.03 5.94
CA VAL A 86 -16.23 -15.86 6.11
C VAL A 86 -15.69 -15.03 4.95
N TYR A 87 -14.85 -14.06 5.30
CA TYR A 87 -14.09 -13.25 4.37
C TYR A 87 -12.62 -13.35 4.79
N LEU A 88 -11.78 -13.71 3.84
CA LEU A 88 -10.33 -13.75 4.00
C LEU A 88 -9.71 -12.77 3.02
N ASP A 89 -8.74 -12.01 3.50
CA ASP A 89 -7.92 -11.12 2.70
C ASP A 89 -6.46 -11.34 3.08
N ALA A 90 -5.60 -11.46 2.08
CA ALA A 90 -4.16 -11.53 2.25
C ALA A 90 -3.49 -10.67 1.20
N GLY A 91 -2.45 -9.96 1.61
CA GLY A 91 -1.70 -9.05 0.77
C GLY A 91 -0.22 -9.08 1.07
N ALA A 92 0.55 -8.69 0.08
CA ALA A 92 1.98 -8.53 0.16
C ALA A 92 2.39 -7.27 -0.61
N ILE A 93 3.44 -6.62 -0.13
CA ILE A 93 4.15 -5.59 -0.89
C ILE A 93 5.65 -5.85 -0.83
N TYR A 94 6.28 -5.76 -1.99
CA TYR A 94 7.73 -5.72 -2.13
C TYR A 94 8.16 -4.29 -2.46
N ILE A 95 8.88 -3.66 -1.55
CA ILE A 95 9.32 -2.26 -1.67
C ILE A 95 10.82 -2.24 -1.92
N THR A 96 11.24 -1.44 -2.90
CA THR A 96 12.65 -1.17 -3.20
C THR A 96 12.92 0.32 -3.16
N GLY A 97 14.10 0.68 -2.66
CA GLY A 97 14.61 2.05 -2.67
C GLY A 97 16.11 2.02 -2.93
N SER A 98 16.64 3.08 -3.52
CA SER A 98 18.09 3.24 -3.67
C SER A 98 18.52 4.67 -3.44
N TYR A 99 19.62 4.85 -2.70
CA TYR A 99 20.28 6.14 -2.51
C TYR A 99 21.80 5.93 -2.46
N GLN A 100 22.57 6.68 -3.27
CA GLN A 100 24.04 6.66 -3.28
C GLN A 100 24.68 5.25 -3.14
N GLY A 101 24.13 4.27 -3.85
CA GLY A 101 24.61 2.88 -3.82
C GLY A 101 24.04 2.01 -2.70
N ILE A 102 23.41 2.57 -1.68
CA ILE A 102 22.66 1.84 -0.65
C ILE A 102 21.31 1.42 -1.24
N LYS A 103 21.06 0.12 -1.27
CA LYS A 103 19.79 -0.47 -1.73
C LYS A 103 18.98 -0.93 -0.53
N GLN A 104 17.76 -0.45 -0.42
CA GLN A 104 16.77 -0.91 0.55
C GLN A 104 15.78 -1.85 -0.14
N LYS A 105 15.43 -2.94 0.55
CA LYS A 105 14.48 -3.95 0.09
C LYS A 105 13.64 -4.39 1.29
N HIS A 106 12.33 -4.28 1.18
CA HIS A 106 11.41 -4.65 2.25
C HIS A 106 10.30 -5.54 1.70
N TRP A 107 9.93 -6.55 2.48
CA TRP A 107 8.71 -7.31 2.28
C TRP A 107 7.79 -7.01 3.45
N VAL A 108 6.55 -6.68 3.15
CA VAL A 108 5.49 -6.56 4.16
C VAL A 108 4.35 -7.46 3.74
N LEU A 109 3.87 -8.27 4.68
CA LEU A 109 2.74 -9.17 4.50
C LEU A 109 1.63 -8.71 5.44
N ASN A 110 0.40 -8.75 4.98
CA ASN A 110 -0.77 -8.51 5.80
C ASN A 110 -1.86 -9.53 5.50
N GLY A 111 -2.74 -9.72 6.47
CA GLY A 111 -3.91 -10.58 6.31
C GLY A 111 -5.00 -10.16 7.27
N THR A 112 -6.24 -10.33 6.83
CA THR A 112 -7.43 -10.06 7.63
C THR A 112 -8.42 -11.21 7.46
N MET A 113 -9.04 -11.61 8.56
CA MET A 113 -10.18 -12.52 8.54
C MET A 113 -11.37 -11.80 9.17
N GLN A 114 -12.51 -11.84 8.49
CA GLN A 114 -13.77 -11.33 9.02
C GLN A 114 -14.80 -12.46 9.03
N LEU A 115 -15.46 -12.61 10.19
CA LEU A 115 -16.58 -13.51 10.38
C LEU A 115 -17.84 -12.69 10.62
N ARG A 116 -18.85 -12.80 9.76
CA ARG A 116 -20.13 -12.11 9.95
C ARG A 116 -21.03 -12.93 10.87
N LEU A 117 -21.18 -12.49 12.12
CA LEU A 117 -22.09 -13.08 13.11
C LEU A 117 -23.49 -12.45 12.95
N GLY A 118 -24.48 -13.25 12.55
CA GLY A 118 -25.86 -12.79 12.37
C GLY A 118 -26.79 -13.89 11.84
N ARG A 119 -28.07 -13.88 12.25
CA ARG A 119 -29.09 -14.86 11.82
C ARG A 119 -29.48 -14.63 10.35
N LYS A 120 -29.88 -15.72 9.71
CA LYS A 120 -30.22 -15.86 8.28
C LYS A 120 -31.02 -14.69 7.74
#